data_AF-A0A3D6AG25-F1
#
_entry.id   AF-A0A3D6AG25-F1
#
_cell.length_a   1.000
_cell.length_b   1.000
_cell.length_c   1.000
_cell.angle_alpha   90.00
_cell.angle_beta   90.00
_cell.angle_gamma   90.00
#
_symmetry.space_group_name_H-M   'P 1'
#
loop_
_entity.id
_entity.type
_entity.pdbx_description
1 polymer ?
#
loop_
_entity_poly.entity_id
_entity_poly.type
_entity_poly.pdbx_seq_one_letter_code
_entity_poly.pdbx_strand_id
1 'polypeptide(L)' 'MDIPWLLVLGLILVFEGVMPLLFPAQWRETFQRILQFSNGQLRFFGLIALLAGLALVSLVYFF' A
#
# COMPACT_ATOMS: atom_id res chain seq x y z
N MET A 1 22.79 3.90 -8.86
CA MET A 1 22.41 4.78 -7.74
C MET A 1 21.88 3.88 -6.65
N ASP A 2 22.73 3.48 -5.71
CA ASP A 2 22.33 2.54 -4.66
C ASP A 2 21.51 3.30 -3.61
N ILE A 3 20.19 3.21 -3.71
CA ILE A 3 19.31 3.74 -2.67
C ILE A 3 19.51 2.88 -1.42
N PRO A 4 19.89 3.45 -0.27
CA PRO A 4 20.04 2.69 0.96
C PRO A 4 18.71 2.02 1.31
N TRP A 5 18.72 0.74 1.65
CA TRP A 5 17.51 0.00 2.04
C TRP A 5 16.78 0.67 3.23
N LEU A 6 17.52 1.32 4.12
CA LEU A 6 16.98 2.14 5.21
C LEU A 6 16.17 3.33 4.72
N LEU A 7 16.57 3.96 3.61
CA LEU A 7 15.82 5.07 3.02
C LEU A 7 14.51 4.58 2.40
N VAL A 8 14.52 3.43 1.72
CA VAL A 8 13.29 2.80 1.18
C VAL A 8 12.33 2.48 2.33
N LEU A 9 12.82 1.84 3.39
CA LEU A 9 12.02 1.55 4.58
C LEU A 9 11.48 2.83 5.24
N GLY A 10 12.32 3.85 5.37
CA GLY A 10 11.92 5.14 5.93
C GLY A 10 10.79 5.81 5.14
N LEU A 11 10.89 5.80 3.80
CA LEU A 11 9.84 6.34 2.94
C LEU A 11 8.54 5.56 3.08
N ILE A 12 8.59 4.22 3.11
CA ILE A 12 7.40 3.38 3.34
C ILE A 12 6.73 3.74 4.67
N LEU A 13 7.50 3.88 5.75
CA LEU A 13 6.96 4.25 7.07
C LEU A 13 6.37 5.66 7.09
N VAL A 14 7.01 6.64 6.43
CA VAL A 14 6.48 7.99 6.30
C VAL A 14 5.13 7.96 5.57
N PHE A 15 5.06 7.31 4.40
CA PHE A 15 3.81 7.25 3.64
C PHE A 15 2.70 6.51 4.39
N GLU A 16 3.01 5.40 5.05
CA GLU A 16 2.04 4.65 5.86
C GLU A 16 1.52 5.48 7.04
N GLY A 17 2.38 6.31 7.64
CA GLY A 17 2.06 7.15 8.79
C GLY A 17 1.26 8.43 8.47
N VAL A 18 1.27 8.91 7.23
CA VAL A 18 0.64 10.19 6.85
C VAL A 18 -0.88 10.16 7.09
N MET A 19 -1.57 9.13 6.62
CA MET A 19 -3.02 8.99 6.77
C MET A 19 -3.47 8.92 8.24
N PRO A 20 -2.92 8.04 9.11
CA PRO A 20 -3.32 7.97 10.51
C PRO A 20 -2.96 9.24 11.30
N LEU A 21 -1.88 9.94 10.93
CA LEU A 21 -1.46 11.16 11.62
C LEU A 21 -2.35 12.36 11.27
N LEU A 22 -2.63 12.57 9.98
CA LEU A 22 -3.38 13.74 9.51
C LEU A 22 -4.90 13.54 9.59
N PHE A 23 -5.38 12.31 9.35
CA PHE A 23 -6.81 12.00 9.22
C PHE A 23 -7.22 10.76 10.05
N PRO A 24 -7.01 10.77 11.37
CA PRO A 24 -7.23 9.58 12.22
C PRO A 24 -8.67 9.05 12.20
N ALA A 25 -9.68 9.92 12.08
CA ALA A 25 -11.08 9.51 12.08
C ALA A 25 -11.47 8.81 10.77
N GLN A 26 -11.15 9.42 9.62
CA GLN A 26 -11.41 8.86 8.29
C GLN A 26 -10.63 7.55 8.08
N TRP A 27 -9.40 7.52 8.60
CA TRP A 27 -8.57 6.31 8.56
C TRP A 27 -9.20 5.15 9.34
N ARG A 28 -9.67 5.40 10.56
CA ARG A 28 -10.40 4.38 11.37
C ARG A 28 -11.65 3.89 10.66
N GLU A 29 -12.44 4.78 10.07
CA GLU A 29 -13.65 4.41 9.33
C GLU A 29 -13.32 3.53 8.12
N THR A 30 -12.29 3.90 7.35
CA THR A 30 -11.82 3.12 6.21
C THR A 30 -11.38 1.72 6.64
N PHE A 31 -10.61 1.63 7.72
CA PHE A 31 -10.21 0.34 8.30
C PHE A 31 -11.41 -0.51 8.75
N GLN A 32 -12.40 0.09 9.42
CA GLN A 32 -13.61 -0.62 9.82
C GLN A 32 -14.37 -1.19 8.62
N ARG A 33 -14.45 -0.45 7.51
CA ARG A 33 -15.04 -0.94 6.26
C ARG A 33 -14.25 -2.11 5.67
N ILE A 34 -12.92 -2.02 5.66
CA ILE A 34 -12.03 -3.10 5.20
C ILE A 34 -12.22 -4.37 6.04
N LEU A 35 -12.36 -4.24 7.37
CA LEU A 35 -12.60 -5.37 8.26
C LEU A 35 -13.95 -6.08 8.03
N GLN A 36 -14.91 -5.40 7.41
CA GLN A 36 -16.20 -6.00 7.05
C GLN A 36 -16.14 -6.79 5.73
N PHE A 37 -15.02 -6.71 4.99
CA PHE A 37 -14.89 -7.45 3.74
C PHE A 37 -14.78 -8.95 4.00
N SER A 38 -15.43 -9.73 3.15
CA SER A 38 -15.24 -11.18 3.15
C SER A 38 -13.79 -11.53 2.79
N ASN A 39 -13.34 -12.72 3.23
CA ASN A 39 -12.01 -13.24 2.87
C ASN A 39 -11.75 -13.24 1.35
N GLY A 40 -12.79 -13.47 0.53
CA GLY A 40 -12.68 -13.42 -0.93
C GLY A 40 -12.42 -12.00 -1.46
N GLN A 41 -13.13 -11.00 -0.95
CA GLN A 41 -12.94 -9.60 -1.34
C GLN A 41 -11.57 -9.06 -0.93
N LEU A 42 -11.12 -9.38 0.28
CA LEU A 42 -9.79 -8.99 0.74
C LEU A 42 -8.68 -9.61 -0.13
N ARG A 43 -8.82 -10.89 -0.50
CA ARG A 43 -7.90 -11.58 -1.42
C ARG A 43 -7.91 -10.97 -2.81
N PHE A 44 -9.08 -10.59 -3.32
CA PHE A 44 -9.18 -9.96 -4.63
C PHE A 44 -8.54 -8.56 -4.65
N PHE A 45 -8.73 -7.77 -3.58
CA PHE A 45 -8.06 -6.49 -3.42
C PHE A 45 -6.53 -6.66 -3.39
N GLY A 46 -6.04 -7.66 -2.64
CA GLY A 46 -4.62 -8.03 -2.63
C GLY A 46 -4.10 -8.48 -4.00
N LEU A 47 -4.89 -9.23 -4.77
CA LEU A 47 -4.54 -9.64 -6.13
C LEU A 47 -4.40 -8.44 -7.07
N ILE A 48 -5.34 -7.49 -7.02
CA ILE A 48 -5.26 -6.26 -7.83
C ILE A 48 -3.99 -5.47 -7.47
N ALA A 49 -3.72 -5.28 -6.18
CA ALA A 49 -2.52 -4.57 -5.72
C ALA A 49 -1.22 -5.27 -6.19
N LEU A 50 -1.17 -6.60 -6.09
CA LEU A 50 -0.04 -7.40 -6.57
C LEU A 50 0.17 -7.23 -8.07
N LEU A 51 -0.88 -7.38 -8.88
CA LEU A 51 -0.79 -7.26 -10.34
C LEU A 51 -0.42 -5.84 -10.77
N ALA A 52 -0.97 -4.81 -10.13
CA ALA A 52 -0.58 -3.43 -10.39
C ALA A 52 0.89 -3.17 -10.06
N GLY A 53 1.38 -3.70 -8.93
CA GLY A 53 2.79 -3.63 -8.55
C GLY A 53 3.70 -4.31 -9.57
N LEU A 54 3.35 -5.53 -10.01
CA LEU A 54 4.09 -6.25 -11.05
C LEU A 54 4.08 -5.49 -12.39
N ALA A 55 2.95 -4.89 -12.76
CA ALA A 55 2.85 -4.08 -13.97
C ALA A 55 3.75 -2.85 -13.90
N LEU A 56 3.81 -2.16 -12.75
CA LEU A 56 4.69 -1.01 -12.55
C LEU A 56 6.18 -1.42 -12.60
N VAL A 57 6.55 -2.51 -11.92
CA VAL A 57 7.92 -3.05 -11.96
C VAL A 57 8.32 -3.43 -13.39
N SER A 58 7.41 -4.09 -14.12
CA SER A 58 7.60 -4.41 -15.54
C SER A 58 7.79 -3.13 -16.35
N LEU A 59 6.90 -2.14 -16.22
CA LEU A 59 7.01 -0.88 -16.95
C LEU A 59 8.35 -0.18 -16.72
N VAL A 60 8.85 -0.14 -15.47
CA VAL A 60 10.12 0.51 -15.12
C VAL A 60 11.34 -0.30 -15.60
N TYR A 61 11.22 -1.62 -15.71
CA TYR A 61 12.35 -2.47 -16.09
C TYR A 61 12.46 -2.69 -17.61
N PHE A 62 11.33 -2.72 -18.32
CA PHE A 62 11.29 -3.00 -19.77
C PHE A 62 11.36 -1.74 -20.66
N PHE A 63 11.20 -0.53 -20.12
CA PHE A 63 11.31 0.75 -20.82
C PHE A 63 12.39 1.64 -20.21
#